data_AF-A0A1E3QL10-F1
#
_entry.id   AF-A0A1E3QL10-F1
#
_cell.length_a   1.000
_cell.length_b   1.000
_cell.length_c   1.000
_cell.angle_alpha   90.00
_cell.angle_beta   90.00
_cell.angle_gamma   90.00
#
_symmetry.space_group_name_H-M   'P 1'
#
loop_
_entity.id
_entity.type
_entity.pdbx_description
1 polymer ?
#
loop_
_entity_poly.entity_id
_entity_poly.type
_entity_poly.pdbx_seq_one_letter_code
_entity_poly.pdbx_strand_id
1 'polypeptide(L)'
;MSFKSSYLYALGALFLFHSGYSAMQFYQYVKATDSTLPLPTDIGLEALLGAAVTIIAAVFSVEIPAQLSAHDDEVLVKPYRFFKPIEMRYATTEFQKLGINPFEEIEARPAFMNIVAKRKEFQEWANK
;
A
#
# COMPACT_ATOMS: atom_id res chain seq x y z
N MET A 1 1.83 1.18 4.09
CA MET A 1 1.78 2.64 3.90
C MET A 1 2.87 3.26 4.74
N SER A 2 3.60 4.23 4.18
CA SER A 2 4.60 4.99 4.94
C SER A 2 3.89 5.85 5.98
N PHE A 3 4.44 5.93 7.20
CA PHE A 3 3.87 6.74 8.29
C PHE A 3 3.62 8.20 7.86
N LYS A 4 4.50 8.73 6.98
CA LYS A 4 4.38 10.07 6.40
C LYS A 4 3.14 10.22 5.51
N SER A 5 2.88 9.23 4.65
CA SER A 5 1.69 9.23 3.78
C SER A 5 0.39 9.13 4.60
N SER A 6 0.39 8.33 5.68
CA SER A 6 -0.77 8.19 6.55
C SER A 6 -1.15 9.49 7.25
N TYR A 7 -0.16 10.26 7.72
CA TYR A 7 -0.41 11.57 8.33
C TYR A 7 -1.04 12.56 7.34
N LEU A 8 -0.50 12.63 6.11
CA LEU A 8 -1.03 13.51 5.08
C LEU A 8 -2.46 13.11 4.65
N TYR A 9 -2.76 11.81 4.58
CA TYR A 9 -4.12 11.35 4.35
C TYR A 9 -5.08 11.73 5.47
N ALA A 10 -4.67 11.61 6.73
CA ALA A 10 -5.49 12.02 7.86
C ALA A 10 -5.80 13.53 7.81
N LEU A 11 -4.80 14.34 7.48
CA LEU A 11 -4.94 15.80 7.36
C LEU A 11 -5.85 16.18 6.18
N GLY A 12 -5.63 15.58 5.00
CA GLY A 12 -6.49 15.79 3.83
C GLY A 12 -7.94 15.37 4.09
N ALA A 13 -8.14 14.22 4.75
CA ALA A 13 -9.46 13.77 5.15
C ALA A 13 -10.12 14.76 6.11
N LEU A 14 -9.40 15.27 7.11
CA LEU A 14 -9.94 16.25 8.08
C LEU A 14 -10.45 17.51 7.37
N PHE A 15 -9.67 18.09 6.44
CA PHE A 15 -10.11 19.26 5.67
C PHE A 15 -11.31 18.97 4.77
N LEU A 16 -11.36 17.79 4.12
CA LEU A 16 -12.49 17.41 3.29
C LEU A 16 -13.77 17.18 4.12
N PHE A 17 -13.65 16.57 5.30
CA PHE A 17 -14.77 16.42 6.22
C PHE A 17 -15.23 17.77 6.78
N HIS A 18 -14.30 18.64 7.17
CA HIS A 18 -14.61 19.96 7.71
C HIS A 18 -15.29 20.85 6.66
N SER A 19 -14.72 20.95 5.45
CA SER A 19 -15.34 21.68 4.33
C SER A 19 -16.68 21.08 3.91
N GLY A 20 -16.81 19.75 3.89
CA GLY A 20 -18.06 19.06 3.60
C GLY A 20 -19.16 19.35 4.62
N TYR A 21 -18.81 19.37 5.92
CA TYR A 21 -19.74 19.73 6.98
C TYR A 21 -20.15 21.20 6.91
N SER A 22 -19.20 22.11 6.67
CA SER A 22 -19.46 23.54 6.49
C SER A 22 -20.37 23.81 5.27
N ALA A 23 -20.13 23.12 4.16
CA ALA A 23 -20.98 23.18 2.97
C ALA A 23 -22.41 22.69 3.26
N MET A 24 -22.55 21.61 4.05
CA MET A 24 -23.86 21.09 4.45
C MET A 24 -24.64 22.11 5.28
N GLN A 25 -24.01 22.73 6.28
CA GLN A 25 -24.64 23.75 7.11
C GLN A 25 -25.05 24.97 6.27
N PHE A 26 -24.16 25.45 5.40
CA PHE A 26 -24.45 26.57 4.50
C PHE A 26 -25.64 26.25 3.59
N TYR A 27 -25.66 25.06 2.99
CA TYR A 27 -26.76 24.62 2.14
C TYR A 27 -28.09 24.52 2.89
N GLN A 28 -28.08 24.00 4.13
CA GLN A 28 -29.26 23.95 4.99
C GLN A 28 -29.79 25.35 5.33
N TYR A 29 -28.88 26.29 5.63
CA TYR A 29 -29.24 27.69 5.91
C TYR A 29 -29.86 28.38 4.68
N VAL A 30 -29.23 28.23 3.51
CA VAL A 30 -29.71 28.79 2.24
C VAL A 30 -31.11 28.28 1.92
N LYS A 31 -31.32 26.96 2.07
CA LYS A 31 -32.62 26.30 1.89
C LYS A 31 -33.68 26.76 2.89
N ALA A 32 -33.32 26.99 4.15
CA ALA A 32 -34.25 27.44 5.18
C ALA A 32 -34.66 28.91 5.01
N THR A 33 -33.77 29.74 4.45
CA THR A 33 -33.97 31.19 4.28
C THR A 33 -34.51 31.54 2.89
N ASP A 34 -34.72 30.54 2.02
CA ASP A 34 -35.13 30.68 0.61
C ASP A 34 -34.28 31.73 -0.14
N SER A 35 -33.00 31.76 0.20
CA SER A 35 -32.03 32.73 -0.32
C SER A 35 -31.25 32.12 -1.49
N THR A 36 -30.74 32.96 -2.39
CA THR A 36 -29.89 32.52 -3.51
C THR A 36 -28.46 33.01 -3.32
N LEU A 37 -27.87 32.69 -2.18
CA LEU A 37 -26.50 33.06 -1.86
C LEU A 37 -25.51 32.09 -2.53
N PRO A 38 -24.45 32.58 -3.17
CA PRO A 38 -23.39 31.73 -3.71
C PRO A 38 -22.59 31.08 -2.57
N LEU A 39 -21.93 29.96 -2.86
CA LEU A 39 -21.06 29.29 -1.89
C LEU A 39 -19.91 30.24 -1.46
N PRO A 40 -19.69 30.41 -0.14
CA PRO A 40 -18.56 31.14 0.39
C PRO A 40 -17.22 30.61 -0.15
N THR A 41 -16.33 31.53 -0.50
CA THR A 41 -15.04 31.20 -1.13
C THR A 41 -14.09 30.46 -0.19
N ASP A 42 -14.23 30.64 1.11
CA ASP A 42 -13.46 29.95 2.15
C ASP A 42 -13.74 28.44 2.15
N ILE A 43 -15.02 28.02 2.10
CA ILE A 43 -15.41 26.60 2.00
C ILE A 43 -14.86 25.97 0.72
N GLY A 44 -14.93 26.70 -0.40
CA GLY A 44 -14.38 26.26 -1.68
C GLY A 44 -12.85 26.09 -1.65
N LEU A 45 -12.14 27.04 -1.03
CA LEU A 45 -10.68 26.98 -0.88
C LEU A 45 -10.24 25.85 0.05
N GLU A 46 -10.95 25.64 1.17
CA GLU A 46 -10.66 24.54 2.09
C GLU A 46 -10.83 23.18 1.42
N ALA A 47 -11.90 22.99 0.64
CA ALA A 47 -12.12 21.76 -0.11
C ALA A 47 -11.01 21.52 -1.16
N LEU A 48 -10.58 22.58 -1.87
CA LEU A 48 -9.51 22.50 -2.86
C LEU A 48 -8.17 22.14 -2.20
N LEU A 49 -7.84 22.78 -1.08
CA LEU A 49 -6.64 22.45 -0.30
C LEU A 49 -6.69 21.02 0.24
N GLY A 50 -7.83 20.57 0.78
CA GLY A 50 -8.03 19.20 1.24
C GLY A 50 -7.84 18.18 0.11
N ALA A 51 -8.38 18.46 -1.08
CA ALA A 51 -8.18 17.62 -2.26
C ALA A 51 -6.72 17.58 -2.71
N ALA A 52 -6.04 18.73 -2.78
CA ALA A 52 -4.64 18.82 -3.15
C ALA A 52 -3.73 18.04 -2.18
N VAL A 53 -3.95 18.20 -0.86
CA VAL A 53 -3.21 17.45 0.16
C VAL A 53 -3.44 15.95 0.02
N THR A 54 -4.67 15.53 -0.25
CA THR A 54 -5.01 14.10 -0.43
C THR A 54 -4.32 13.51 -1.66
N ILE A 55 -4.24 14.25 -2.77
CA ILE A 55 -3.51 13.84 -3.98
C ILE A 55 -2.01 13.69 -3.67
N ILE A 56 -1.42 14.64 -2.96
CA ILE A 56 -0.01 14.59 -2.55
C ILE A 56 0.24 13.37 -1.64
N ALA A 57 -0.66 13.10 -0.70
CA ALA A 57 -0.61 11.93 0.17
C ALA A 57 -0.63 10.62 -0.65
N ALA A 58 -1.46 10.58 -1.70
CA ALA A 58 -1.56 9.43 -2.59
C ALA A 58 -0.28 9.14 -3.35
N VAL A 59 0.38 10.17 -3.90
CA VAL A 59 1.67 10.01 -4.57
C VAL A 59 2.73 9.49 -3.60
N PHE A 60 2.81 10.04 -2.38
CA PHE A 60 3.77 9.57 -1.37
C PHE A 60 3.44 8.20 -0.77
N SER A 61 2.21 7.71 -0.97
CA SER A 61 1.82 6.38 -0.51
C SER A 61 2.37 5.25 -1.39
N VAL A 62 2.79 5.56 -2.61
CA VAL A 62 3.32 4.57 -3.57
C VAL A 62 4.81 4.36 -3.25
N GLU A 63 5.12 3.57 -2.22
CA GLU A 63 6.49 3.11 -1.96
C GLU A 63 6.48 1.59 -1.81
N ILE A 64 7.41 0.92 -2.49
CA ILE A 64 7.57 -0.53 -2.38
C ILE A 64 8.37 -0.84 -1.10
N PRO A 65 7.82 -1.62 -0.15
CA PRO A 65 8.54 -1.95 1.07
C PRO A 65 9.73 -2.88 0.77
N ALA A 66 10.74 -2.81 1.64
CA ALA A 66 11.80 -3.81 1.68
C ALA A 66 11.20 -5.19 1.98
N GLN A 67 11.82 -6.24 1.44
CA GLN A 67 11.39 -7.62 1.65
C GLN A 67 12.53 -8.43 2.25
N LEU A 68 12.17 -9.42 3.06
CA LEU A 68 13.12 -10.38 3.61
C LEU A 68 13.39 -11.47 2.57
N SER A 69 14.64 -11.93 2.47
CA SER A 69 14.99 -13.13 1.71
C SER A 69 14.37 -14.37 2.37
N ALA A 70 13.94 -15.35 1.58
CA ALA A 70 13.38 -16.60 2.08
C ALA A 70 14.44 -17.54 2.67
N HIS A 71 15.71 -17.39 2.28
CA HIS A 71 16.78 -18.31 2.64
C HIS A 71 17.84 -17.71 3.57
N ASP A 72 18.24 -16.46 3.34
CA ASP A 72 19.46 -15.91 3.95
C ASP A 72 19.20 -14.99 5.16
N ASP A 73 17.96 -14.85 5.64
CA ASP A 73 17.54 -13.86 6.67
C ASP A 73 17.98 -12.41 6.37
N GLU A 74 18.44 -12.14 5.15
CA GLU A 74 18.90 -10.83 4.70
C GLU A 74 17.73 -9.95 4.26
N VAL A 75 17.80 -8.66 4.61
CA VAL A 75 16.85 -7.65 4.14
C VAL A 75 17.28 -7.18 2.75
N LEU A 76 16.49 -7.52 1.74
CA LEU A 76 16.77 -7.14 0.36
C LEU A 76 16.22 -5.74 0.07
N VAL A 77 17.15 -4.81 -0.15
CA VAL A 77 16.83 -3.47 -0.64
C VAL A 77 16.68 -3.51 -2.15
N LYS A 78 15.49 -3.14 -2.63
CA LYS A 78 15.17 -3.13 -4.06
C LYS A 78 15.82 -1.93 -4.76
N PRO A 79 16.29 -2.08 -6.01
CA PRO A 79 16.92 -0.99 -6.75
C PRO A 79 15.92 0.07 -7.26
N TYR A 80 14.61 -0.20 -7.15
CA TYR A 80 13.53 0.69 -7.59
C TYR A 80 12.63 1.06 -6.40
N ARG A 81 12.17 2.31 -6.37
CA ARG A 81 11.40 2.88 -5.24
C ARG A 81 9.88 2.79 -5.41
N PHE A 82 9.36 2.94 -6.63
CA PHE A 82 7.94 3.16 -6.89
C PHE A 82 7.24 1.98 -7.58
N PHE A 83 7.70 1.60 -8.76
CA PHE A 83 7.07 0.56 -9.57
C PHE A 83 8.05 -0.56 -9.89
N LYS A 84 7.50 -1.77 -10.09
CA LYS A 84 8.26 -2.94 -10.53
C LYS A 84 8.52 -2.88 -12.03
N PRO A 85 9.65 -3.43 -12.51
CA PRO A 85 9.91 -3.54 -13.95
C PRO A 85 8.90 -4.51 -14.60
N ILE A 86 8.48 -4.19 -15.82
CA ILE A 86 7.53 -5.01 -16.60
C ILE A 86 8.27 -6.11 -17.36
N GLU A 87 9.49 -5.83 -17.80
CA GLU A 87 10.27 -6.80 -18.56
C GLU A 87 10.63 -8.01 -17.69
N MET A 88 10.28 -9.20 -18.19
CA MET A 88 10.51 -10.48 -17.54
C MET A 88 11.96 -10.65 -17.08
N ARG A 89 12.93 -10.29 -17.93
CA ARG A 89 14.37 -10.38 -17.61
C ARG A 89 14.71 -9.72 -16.27
N TYR A 90 14.12 -8.56 -15.98
CA TYR A 90 14.35 -7.83 -14.73
C TYR A 90 13.43 -8.30 -13.61
N ALA A 91 12.16 -8.58 -13.91
CA ALA A 91 11.20 -9.08 -12.93
C ALA A 91 11.65 -10.41 -12.30
N THR A 92 12.24 -11.32 -13.09
CA THR A 92 12.75 -12.60 -12.58
C THR A 92 13.98 -12.45 -11.70
N THR A 93 14.78 -11.39 -11.87
CA THR A 93 15.93 -11.16 -10.98
C THR A 93 15.51 -10.86 -9.54
N GLU A 94 14.34 -10.24 -9.34
CA GLU A 94 13.77 -10.00 -8.01
C GLU A 94 13.49 -11.33 -7.31
N PHE A 95 12.82 -12.26 -8.00
CA PHE A 95 12.50 -13.59 -7.49
C PHE A 95 13.75 -14.40 -7.16
N GLN A 96 14.76 -14.37 -8.05
CA GLN A 96 16.05 -15.03 -7.82
C GLN A 96 16.76 -14.49 -6.58
N LYS A 97 16.79 -13.16 -6.39
CA LYS A 97 17.39 -12.54 -5.20
C LYS A 97 16.65 -12.89 -3.92
N LEU A 98 15.31 -12.94 -3.98
CA LEU A 98 14.47 -13.34 -2.85
C LEU A 98 14.58 -14.84 -2.53
N GLY A 99 15.17 -15.63 -3.42
CA GLY A 99 15.23 -17.09 -3.28
C GLY A 99 13.88 -17.78 -3.51
N ILE A 100 12.93 -17.09 -4.17
CA ILE A 100 11.59 -17.62 -4.44
C ILE A 100 11.44 -17.94 -5.91
N ASN A 101 10.68 -19.00 -6.22
CA ASN A 101 10.32 -19.34 -7.59
C ASN A 101 8.80 -19.21 -7.78
N PRO A 102 8.31 -18.38 -8.71
CA PRO A 102 6.89 -18.33 -9.05
C PRO A 102 6.29 -19.67 -9.47
N PHE A 103 7.11 -20.62 -9.94
CA PHE A 103 6.71 -21.95 -10.39
C PHE A 103 7.05 -23.06 -9.38
N GLU A 104 7.36 -22.69 -8.14
CA GLU A 104 7.78 -23.64 -7.10
C GLU A 104 6.75 -24.78 -6.88
N GLU A 105 5.45 -24.49 -7.01
CA GLU A 105 4.41 -25.51 -6.88
C GLU A 105 4.56 -26.66 -7.90
N ILE A 106 5.01 -26.34 -9.11
CA ILE A 106 5.18 -27.31 -10.20
C ILE A 106 6.53 -28.04 -10.07
N GLU A 107 7.58 -27.32 -9.64
CA GLU A 107 8.93 -27.87 -9.50
C GLU A 107 9.07 -28.74 -8.24
N ALA A 108 8.64 -28.23 -7.09
CA ALA A 108 8.75 -28.92 -5.80
C ALA A 108 7.73 -30.05 -5.66
N ARG A 109 6.63 -30.02 -6.44
CA ARG A 109 5.59 -31.06 -6.47
C ARG A 109 5.14 -31.49 -5.07
N PRO A 110 4.65 -30.56 -4.23
CA PRO A 110 4.32 -30.85 -2.83
C PRO A 110 3.28 -31.99 -2.70
N ALA A 111 2.39 -32.15 -3.69
CA ALA A 111 1.41 -33.22 -3.73
C ALA A 111 2.00 -34.64 -3.81
N PHE A 112 3.23 -34.79 -4.33
CA PHE A 112 3.91 -36.09 -4.50
C PHE A 112 5.05 -36.29 -3.49
N MET A 113 5.14 -35.44 -2.48
CA MET A 113 6.19 -35.50 -1.48
C MET A 113 6.03 -36.72 -0.57
N ASN A 114 7.10 -37.50 -0.41
CA ASN A 114 7.11 -38.62 0.52
C ASN A 114 7.19 -38.12 1.97
N ILE A 115 6.03 -38.03 2.62
CA ILE A 115 5.88 -37.53 3.99
C ILE A 115 6.66 -38.38 5.00
N VAL A 116 6.70 -39.71 4.81
CA VAL A 116 7.39 -40.62 5.75
C VAL A 116 8.89 -40.38 5.71
N ALA A 117 9.47 -40.23 4.51
CA ALA A 117 10.88 -39.92 4.34
C ALA A 117 11.24 -38.56 4.96
N LYS A 118 10.43 -37.52 4.72
CA LYS A 118 10.66 -36.18 5.30
C LYS A 118 10.59 -36.14 6.83
N ARG A 119 9.69 -36.91 7.44
CA ARG A 119 9.64 -37.06 8.90
C ARG A 119 10.91 -37.71 9.44
N LYS A 120 11.44 -38.71 8.73
CA LYS A 120 12.69 -39.36 9.12
C LYS A 120 13.89 -38.40 9.03
N GLU A 121 14.01 -37.67 7.91
CA GLU A 121 15.05 -36.63 7.75
C GLU A 121 15.00 -35.61 8.88
N PHE A 122 13.81 -35.13 9.24
CA PHE A 122 13.64 -34.19 10.33
C PHE A 122 14.04 -34.77 11.69
N GLN A 123 13.69 -36.02 11.98
CA GLN A 123 14.09 -36.70 13.22
C GLN A 123 15.61 -36.90 13.29
N GLU A 124 16.26 -37.27 12.18
CA GLU A 124 17.71 -37.41 12.10
C GLU A 124 18.42 -36.07 12.33
N TRP A 125 17.88 -34.98 11.81
CA TRP A 125 18.38 -33.62 12.09
C TRP A 125 18.15 -33.19 13.54
N ALA A 126 16.97 -33.43 14.11
CA ALA A 126 16.64 -33.01 15.47
C ALA A 126 17.41 -33.77 16.56
N ASN A 127 17.86 -35.00 16.25
CA ASN A 127 18.67 -35.82 17.15
C ASN A 127 20.18 -35.57 17.00
N LYS A 128 20.60 -34.73 16.05
CA LYS A 128 21.97 -34.20 15.95
C LYS A 128 22.13 -32.96 16.81
#